data_AF-A0A6N9TQ26-F1
#
_entry.id   AF-A0A6N9TQ26-F1
#
_cell.length_a   1.000
_cell.length_b   1.000
_cell.length_c   1.000
_cell.angle_alpha   90.00
_cell.angle_beta   90.00
_cell.angle_gamma   90.00
#
_symmetry.space_group_name_H-M   'P 1'
#
loop_
_entity.id
_entity.type
_entity.pdbx_description
1 polymer ?
#
loop_
_entity_poly.entity_id
_entity_poly.type
_entity_poly.pdbx_seq_one_letter_code
_entity_poly.pdbx_strand_id
1 'polypeptide(L)'
;LLPAGLLSPGGLARALSGPGGPGVPADLAGTVAGLGFARAGGWLRGTADLVFRWGGRYHLLDWKSNDLGPTGAHYAPAALAAAMEEGGYHLQYLLYTAALHRHLAARLPGYDYERAFGGVFYVFLRGVERDGEAGIFRARPDRGLVERLAGYIERGGEAG
;
A
#
# COMPACT_ATOMS: atom_id res chain seq x y z
N LEU A 1 7.06 2.78 -14.08
CA LEU A 1 5.93 3.58 -14.59
C LEU A 1 4.76 2.65 -14.82
N LEU A 2 3.66 2.84 -14.10
CA LEU A 2 2.44 2.09 -14.37
C LEU A 2 1.61 2.88 -15.38
N PRO A 3 1.24 2.30 -16.54
CA PRO A 3 0.16 2.86 -17.34
C PRO A 3 -1.06 2.93 -16.43
N ALA A 4 -1.56 4.15 -16.25
CA ALA A 4 -2.75 4.42 -15.49
C ALA A 4 -3.77 4.95 -16.49
N GLY A 5 -4.87 4.22 -16.66
CA GLY A 5 -6.04 4.83 -17.29
C GLY A 5 -6.63 5.92 -16.39
N LEU A 6 -7.81 6.44 -16.72
CA LEU A 6 -8.37 7.58 -16.00
C LEU A 6 -8.69 7.24 -14.52
N LEU A 7 -7.84 7.69 -13.60
CA LEU A 7 -8.00 7.53 -12.16
C LEU A 7 -8.94 8.60 -11.62
N SER A 8 -9.82 8.21 -10.70
CA SER A 8 -10.68 9.13 -9.96
C SER A 8 -10.82 8.67 -8.51
N PRO A 9 -11.14 9.59 -7.57
CA PRO A 9 -11.39 9.22 -6.17
C PRO A 9 -12.44 8.11 -6.06
N GLY A 10 -13.59 8.26 -6.73
CA GLY A 10 -14.65 7.26 -6.73
C GLY A 10 -14.27 5.93 -7.40
N GLY A 11 -13.44 5.95 -8.44
CA GLY A 11 -12.96 4.73 -9.08
C GLY A 11 -11.99 3.95 -8.18
N LEU A 12 -11.06 4.65 -7.53
CA LEU A 12 -10.17 4.06 -6.53
C LEU A 12 -10.97 3.52 -5.34
N ALA A 13 -11.92 4.28 -4.80
CA ALA A 13 -12.76 3.85 -3.68
C ALA A 13 -13.52 2.55 -4.00
N ARG A 14 -14.09 2.44 -5.21
CA ARG A 14 -14.73 1.19 -5.67
C ARG A 14 -13.75 0.03 -5.77
N ALA A 15 -12.54 0.25 -6.30
CA ALA A 15 -11.53 -0.80 -6.41
C ALA A 15 -11.04 -1.28 -5.04
N LEU A 16 -11.01 -0.38 -4.06
CA LEU A 16 -10.61 -0.63 -2.67
C LEU A 16 -11.73 -1.20 -1.80
N SER A 17 -12.97 -1.26 -2.31
CA SER A 17 -14.10 -1.82 -1.56
C SER A 17 -13.91 -3.33 -1.33
N GLY A 18 -14.34 -3.81 -0.16
CA GLY A 18 -14.28 -5.22 0.24
C GLY A 18 -13.20 -5.53 1.28
N PRO A 19 -12.89 -6.82 1.54
CA PRO A 19 -11.89 -7.22 2.53
C PRO A 19 -10.51 -6.64 2.20
N GLY A 20 -9.90 -6.00 3.19
CA GLY A 20 -8.61 -5.33 3.05
C GLY A 20 -7.40 -6.22 3.36
N GLY A 21 -7.55 -7.20 4.25
CA GLY A 21 -6.45 -7.95 4.84
C GLY A 21 -5.80 -7.25 6.04
N PRO A 22 -4.88 -7.92 6.77
CA PRO A 22 -4.23 -7.36 7.96
C PRO A 22 -3.53 -6.02 7.70
N GLY A 23 -3.74 -5.05 8.60
CA GLY A 23 -3.14 -3.71 8.51
C GLY A 23 -3.76 -2.79 7.45
N VAL A 24 -4.80 -3.21 6.73
CA VAL A 24 -5.57 -2.30 5.86
C VAL A 24 -6.76 -1.72 6.65
N PRO A 25 -6.95 -0.38 6.69
CA PRO A 25 -8.08 0.23 7.40
C PRO A 25 -9.41 -0.23 6.84
N ALA A 26 -10.39 -0.43 7.73
CA ALA A 26 -11.72 -0.91 7.34
C ALA A 26 -12.46 0.06 6.41
N ASP A 27 -12.32 1.38 6.61
CA ASP A 27 -12.99 2.42 5.83
C ASP A 27 -12.06 3.16 4.85
N LEU A 28 -10.99 2.49 4.38
CA LEU A 28 -10.08 3.11 3.43
C LEU A 28 -10.79 3.58 2.15
N ALA A 29 -11.81 2.85 1.69
CA ALA A 29 -12.61 3.23 0.54
C ALA A 29 -13.34 4.57 0.78
N GLY A 30 -13.87 4.80 1.99
CA GLY A 30 -14.49 6.05 2.40
C GLY A 30 -13.48 7.20 2.39
N THR A 31 -12.31 7.02 3.03
CA THR A 31 -11.22 8.01 3.01
C THR A 31 -10.82 8.39 1.58
N VAL A 32 -10.64 7.41 0.70
CA VAL A 32 -10.23 7.64 -0.69
C VAL A 32 -11.32 8.31 -1.53
N ALA A 33 -12.60 8.03 -1.26
CA ALA A 33 -13.71 8.71 -1.92
C ALA A 33 -13.75 10.22 -1.62
N GLY A 34 -13.27 10.62 -0.44
CA GLY A 34 -13.18 12.01 -0.01
C GLY A 34 -12.00 12.80 -0.59
N LEU A 35 -11.07 12.15 -1.32
CA LEU A 35 -9.92 12.85 -1.89
C LEU A 35 -10.34 13.83 -2.99
N GLY A 36 -9.95 15.09 -2.84
CA GLY A 36 -10.28 16.16 -3.78
C GLY A 36 -9.31 16.30 -4.95
N PHE A 37 -9.12 15.25 -5.78
CA PHE A 37 -8.30 15.36 -7.00
C PHE A 37 -9.12 15.18 -8.28
N ALA A 38 -8.79 15.98 -9.30
CA ALA A 38 -9.38 15.88 -10.63
C ALA A 38 -8.99 14.56 -11.30
N ARG A 39 -9.84 14.04 -12.19
CA ARG A 39 -9.55 12.80 -12.91
C ARG A 39 -8.17 12.88 -13.59
N ALA A 40 -7.29 11.92 -13.30
CA ALA A 40 -5.91 11.93 -13.75
C ALA A 40 -5.61 10.65 -14.55
N GLY A 41 -5.12 10.79 -15.78
CA GLY A 41 -4.70 9.67 -16.63
C GLY A 41 -3.25 9.79 -17.05
N GLY A 42 -2.69 8.73 -17.64
CA GLY A 42 -1.33 8.71 -18.15
C GLY A 42 -0.45 7.74 -17.40
N TRP A 43 0.50 8.25 -16.59
CA TRP A 43 1.46 7.40 -15.90
C TRP A 43 1.45 7.67 -14.40
N LEU A 44 1.19 6.62 -13.61
CA LEU A 44 1.42 6.70 -12.18
C LEU A 44 2.92 6.53 -11.91
N ARG A 45 3.53 7.57 -11.34
CA ARG A 45 4.91 7.58 -10.85
C ARG A 45 4.91 7.51 -9.34
N GLY A 46 5.67 6.56 -8.83
CA GLY A 46 6.01 6.41 -7.44
C GLY A 46 7.22 5.50 -7.34
N THR A 47 8.00 5.67 -6.28
CA THR A 47 9.18 4.87 -6.00
C THR A 47 8.97 4.26 -4.63
N ALA A 48 9.01 2.93 -4.55
CA ALA A 48 9.17 2.25 -3.27
C ALA A 48 10.66 2.21 -2.94
N ASP A 49 11.02 2.42 -1.68
CA ASP A 49 12.43 2.45 -1.27
C ASP A 49 13.12 1.10 -1.45
N LEU A 50 12.43 0.01 -1.06
CA LEU A 50 13.00 -1.33 -1.13
C LEU A 50 11.94 -2.39 -1.48
N VAL A 51 12.28 -3.23 -2.45
CA VAL A 51 11.64 -4.53 -2.67
C VAL A 51 12.68 -5.61 -2.38
N PHE A 52 12.38 -6.53 -1.48
CA PHE A 52 13.30 -7.62 -1.13
C PHE A 52 12.60 -8.97 -1.09
N ARG A 53 13.39 -10.05 -1.16
CA ARG A 53 12.88 -11.42 -1.07
C ARG A 53 13.40 -12.09 0.20
N TRP A 54 12.50 -12.63 1.01
CA TRP A 54 12.83 -13.37 2.23
C TRP A 54 11.84 -14.54 2.41
N GLY A 55 12.33 -15.70 2.86
CA GLY A 55 11.48 -16.90 3.00
C GLY A 55 10.74 -17.31 1.72
N GLY A 56 11.33 -17.02 0.55
CA GLY A 56 10.72 -17.27 -0.75
C GLY A 56 9.69 -16.22 -1.21
N ARG A 57 9.32 -15.26 -0.35
CA ARG A 57 8.29 -14.23 -0.60
C ARG A 57 8.90 -12.86 -0.87
N TYR A 58 8.22 -12.05 -1.68
CA TYR A 58 8.55 -10.66 -1.96
C TYR A 58 7.85 -9.73 -0.96
N HIS A 59 8.58 -8.72 -0.50
CA HIS A 59 8.13 -7.74 0.47
C HIS A 59 8.41 -6.32 -0.03
N LEU A 60 7.56 -5.38 0.37
CA LEU A 60 7.80 -3.96 0.21
C LEU A 60 8.26 -3.36 1.54
N LEU A 61 9.19 -2.43 1.47
CA LEU A 61 9.61 -1.63 2.62
C LEU A 61 9.78 -0.17 2.20
N ASP A 62 9.32 0.73 3.06
CA ASP A 62 9.42 2.18 2.91
C ASP A 62 9.90 2.81 4.23
N TRP A 63 10.84 3.75 4.14
CA TRP A 63 11.44 4.41 5.30
C TRP A 63 10.76 5.76 5.56
N LYS A 64 10.35 5.99 6.80
CA LYS A 64 9.71 7.23 7.25
C LYS A 64 10.58 7.93 8.28
N SER A 65 10.87 9.21 8.04
CA SER A 65 11.65 10.07 8.96
C SER A 65 10.76 10.91 9.88
N ASN A 66 9.44 10.65 9.88
CA ASN A 66 8.42 11.39 10.64
C ASN A 66 8.78 11.48 12.13
N ASP A 67 8.56 12.66 12.69
CA ASP A 67 8.68 12.92 14.12
C ASP A 67 7.31 12.73 14.78
N LEU A 68 7.16 11.68 15.58
CA LEU A 68 5.94 11.43 16.36
C LEU A 68 6.17 11.78 17.83
N GLY A 69 7.41 12.10 18.22
CA GLY A 69 7.82 12.41 19.58
C GLY A 69 9.15 11.74 19.96
N PRO A 70 9.64 12.00 21.18
CA PRO A 70 11.02 11.68 21.56
C PRO A 70 11.27 10.24 22.03
N THR A 71 10.23 9.41 22.22
CA THR A 71 10.37 8.07 22.82
C THR A 71 9.65 7.00 21.98
N GLY A 72 10.04 5.73 22.09
CA GLY A 72 9.37 4.63 21.37
C GLY A 72 7.87 4.50 21.66
N ALA A 73 7.39 4.98 22.82
CA ALA A 73 5.95 5.05 23.11
C ALA A 73 5.17 5.93 22.13
N HIS A 74 5.81 6.97 21.57
CA HIS A 74 5.23 7.82 20.52
C HIS A 74 5.18 7.12 19.15
N TYR A 75 5.84 5.97 19.03
CA TYR A 75 5.86 5.12 17.85
C TYR A 75 5.20 3.76 18.12
N ALA A 76 4.36 3.69 19.16
CA ALA A 76 3.53 2.54 19.44
C ALA A 76 2.48 2.32 18.33
N PRO A 77 1.91 1.11 18.19
CA PRO A 77 1.03 0.77 17.07
C PRO A 77 -0.13 1.75 16.81
N ALA A 78 -0.73 2.33 17.87
CA ALA A 78 -1.80 3.31 17.72
C ALA A 78 -1.33 4.64 17.10
N ALA A 79 -0.16 5.13 17.51
CA ALA A 79 0.42 6.35 16.96
C ALA A 79 0.88 6.13 15.50
N LEU A 80 1.43 4.96 15.19
CA LEU A 80 1.75 4.59 13.81
C LEU A 80 0.49 4.52 12.94
N ALA A 81 -0.61 3.95 13.44
CA ALA A 81 -1.86 3.90 12.69
C ALA A 81 -2.38 5.31 12.33
N ALA A 82 -2.32 6.25 13.27
CA ALA A 82 -2.67 7.65 13.01
C ALA A 82 -1.74 8.28 11.96
N ALA A 83 -0.42 8.10 12.10
CA ALA A 83 0.54 8.63 11.14
C ALA A 83 0.40 8.02 9.74
N MET A 84 0.00 6.75 9.64
CA MET A 84 -0.28 6.07 8.37
C MET A 84 -1.51 6.64 7.66
N GLU A 85 -2.55 6.99 8.41
CA GLU A 85 -3.76 7.65 7.89
C GLU A 85 -3.44 9.08 7.43
N GLU A 86 -2.85 9.90 8.31
CA GLU A 86 -2.50 11.29 8.02
C GLU A 86 -1.54 11.42 6.81
N GLY A 87 -0.59 10.49 6.69
CA GLY A 87 0.36 10.47 5.59
C GLY A 87 -0.22 9.93 4.27
N GLY A 88 -1.46 9.41 4.26
CA GLY A 88 -2.03 8.72 3.10
C GLY A 88 -1.24 7.46 2.72
N TYR A 89 -0.49 6.89 3.66
CA TYR A 89 0.45 5.80 3.40
C TYR A 89 -0.28 4.49 3.10
N HIS A 90 -1.54 4.35 3.52
CA HIS A 90 -2.39 3.22 3.15
C HIS A 90 -2.63 3.11 1.65
N LEU A 91 -3.04 4.21 1.01
CA LEU A 91 -3.20 4.24 -0.44
C LEU A 91 -1.84 4.03 -1.14
N GLN A 92 -0.78 4.63 -0.61
CA GLN A 92 0.57 4.50 -1.16
C GLN A 92 1.03 3.04 -1.27
N TYR A 93 1.03 2.28 -0.17
CA TYR A 93 1.51 0.89 -0.23
C TYR A 93 0.61 -0.01 -1.07
N LEU A 94 -0.68 0.31 -1.18
CA LEU A 94 -1.60 -0.46 -2.02
C LEU A 94 -1.30 -0.25 -3.50
N LEU A 95 -1.02 0.98 -3.91
CA LEU A 95 -0.57 1.28 -5.27
C LEU A 95 0.76 0.57 -5.57
N TYR A 96 1.69 0.54 -4.62
CA TYR A 96 2.96 -0.19 -4.77
C TYR A 96 2.77 -1.71 -4.81
N THR A 97 1.86 -2.24 -3.99
CA THR A 97 1.53 -3.67 -3.97
C THR A 97 0.89 -4.09 -5.29
N ALA A 98 -0.03 -3.29 -5.84
CA ALA A 98 -0.62 -3.52 -7.16
C ALA A 98 0.45 -3.45 -8.27
N ALA A 99 1.38 -2.50 -8.19
CA ALA A 99 2.50 -2.40 -9.12
C ALA A 99 3.39 -3.67 -9.10
N LEU A 100 3.78 -4.09 -7.89
CA LEU A 100 4.62 -5.25 -7.68
C LEU A 100 3.91 -6.54 -8.10
N HIS A 101 2.63 -6.69 -7.76
CA HIS A 101 1.80 -7.82 -8.19
C HIS A 101 1.83 -7.98 -9.71
N ARG A 102 1.58 -6.90 -10.47
CA ARG A 102 1.63 -6.93 -11.93
C ARG A 102 3.03 -7.24 -12.45
N HIS A 103 4.06 -6.65 -11.84
CA HIS A 103 5.45 -6.89 -12.22
C HIS A 103 5.85 -8.37 -12.06
N LEU A 104 5.49 -8.98 -10.92
CA LEU A 104 5.79 -10.37 -10.64
C LEU A 104 4.98 -11.32 -11.52
N ALA A 105 3.68 -11.06 -11.72
CA ALA A 105 2.83 -11.85 -12.61
C ALA A 105 3.35 -11.88 -14.05
N ALA A 106 3.90 -10.77 -14.54
CA ALA A 106 4.47 -10.68 -15.88
C ALA A 106 5.83 -11.39 -16.05
N ARG A 107 6.54 -11.68 -14.96
CA ARG A 107 7.94 -12.17 -14.99
C ARG A 107 8.16 -13.55 -14.41
N LEU A 108 7.31 -13.98 -13.48
CA LEU A 108 7.46 -15.25 -12.78
C LEU A 108 6.43 -16.25 -13.33
N PRO A 109 6.87 -17.30 -14.05
CA PRO A 109 6.00 -18.39 -14.44
C PRO A 109 5.36 -19.05 -13.21
N GLY A 110 4.04 -19.27 -13.25
CA GLY A 110 3.31 -19.86 -12.13
C GLY A 110 3.19 -18.94 -10.90
N TYR A 111 3.33 -17.62 -11.07
CA TYR A 111 3.12 -16.65 -10.00
C TYR A 111 1.74 -16.83 -9.34
N ASP A 112 1.76 -16.92 -8.01
CA ASP A 112 0.58 -16.92 -7.16
C ASP A 112 0.80 -15.92 -6.02
N TYR A 113 -0.12 -14.98 -5.83
CA TYR A 113 0.02 -13.92 -4.83
C TYR A 113 0.15 -14.49 -3.41
N GLU A 114 -0.64 -15.51 -3.08
CA GLU A 114 -0.67 -16.10 -1.73
C GLU A 114 0.64 -16.82 -1.39
N ARG A 115 1.37 -17.33 -2.38
CA ARG A 115 2.68 -17.95 -2.21
C ARG A 115 3.84 -16.98 -2.32
N ALA A 116 3.74 -15.98 -3.20
CA ALA A 116 4.86 -15.14 -3.58
C ALA A 116 4.91 -13.80 -2.83
N PHE A 117 3.81 -13.28 -2.29
CA PHE A 117 3.80 -12.01 -1.57
C PHE A 117 3.83 -12.21 -0.05
N GLY A 118 4.64 -11.40 0.62
CA GLY A 118 4.93 -11.54 2.05
C GLY A 118 4.46 -10.37 2.92
N GLY A 119 4.09 -9.24 2.33
CA GLY A 119 3.57 -8.08 3.05
C GLY A 119 4.37 -6.80 2.82
N VAL A 120 3.97 -5.76 3.53
CA VAL A 120 4.55 -4.42 3.48
C VAL A 120 5.03 -3.96 4.86
N PHE A 121 6.12 -3.21 4.87
CA PHE A 121 6.73 -2.63 6.07
C PHE A 121 6.90 -1.13 5.89
N TYR A 122 6.38 -0.35 6.83
CA TYR A 122 6.63 1.08 6.92
C TYR A 122 7.42 1.32 8.19
N VAL A 123 8.69 1.71 8.01
CA VAL A 123 9.66 1.80 9.11
C VAL A 123 9.88 3.26 9.47
N PHE A 124 9.29 3.67 10.58
CA PHE A 124 9.47 4.99 11.18
C PHE A 124 10.78 5.02 11.96
N LEU A 125 11.85 5.43 11.28
CA LEU A 125 13.25 5.28 11.71
C LEU A 125 13.53 5.75 13.14
N ARG A 126 12.91 6.86 13.54
CA ARG A 126 13.10 7.48 14.87
C ARG A 126 12.50 6.67 16.02
N GLY A 127 11.56 5.77 15.71
CA GLY A 127 10.85 4.94 16.68
C GLY A 127 11.34 3.50 16.77
N VAL A 128 12.30 3.11 15.93
CA VAL A 128 12.80 1.73 15.91
C VAL A 128 13.66 1.49 17.14
N GLU A 129 13.20 0.60 18.00
CA GLU A 129 13.94 0.14 19.18
C GLU A 129 14.51 -1.26 18.94
N ARG A 130 15.61 -1.59 19.64
CA ARG A 130 16.31 -2.87 19.48
C ARG A 130 15.44 -4.07 19.85
N ASP A 131 14.60 -3.91 20.88
CA ASP A 131 13.77 -4.96 21.45
C ASP A 131 12.31 -4.49 21.49
N GLY A 132 11.57 -4.68 20.40
CA GLY A 132 10.16 -4.31 20.32
C GLY A 132 9.60 -4.22 18.89
N GLU A 133 8.31 -3.92 18.79
CA GLU A 133 7.61 -3.65 17.52
C GLU A 133 7.40 -2.14 17.29
N ALA A 134 7.95 -1.27 18.15
CA ALA A 134 7.84 0.17 18.00
C ALA A 134 8.50 0.64 16.69
N GLY A 135 7.87 1.63 16.05
CA GLY A 135 8.38 2.21 14.80
C GLY A 135 8.18 1.36 13.55
N ILE A 136 7.59 0.16 13.62
CA ILE A 136 7.36 -0.68 12.43
C ILE A 136 5.87 -0.93 12.25
N PHE A 137 5.31 -0.32 11.20
CA PHE A 137 3.97 -0.65 10.74
C PHE A 137 4.04 -1.82 9.73
N ARG A 138 3.09 -2.75 9.83
CA ARG A 138 3.00 -3.94 8.98
C ARG A 138 1.61 -4.06 8.37
N ALA A 139 1.53 -4.39 7.09
CA ALA A 139 0.28 -4.81 6.47
C ALA A 139 0.50 -5.94 5.48
N ARG A 140 -0.58 -6.68 5.20
CA ARG A 140 -0.63 -7.64 4.11
C ARG A 140 -1.99 -7.54 3.44
N PRO A 141 -2.09 -6.75 2.36
CA PRO A 141 -3.33 -6.65 1.61
C PRO A 141 -3.86 -8.01 1.16
N ASP A 142 -5.17 -8.18 1.14
CA ASP A 142 -5.79 -9.37 0.58
C ASP A 142 -5.61 -9.41 -0.93
N ARG A 143 -5.38 -10.63 -1.47
CA ARG A 143 -5.24 -10.87 -2.91
C ARG A 143 -6.34 -10.21 -3.72
N GLY A 144 -7.60 -10.42 -3.32
CA GLY A 144 -8.74 -9.90 -4.06
C GLY A 144 -8.73 -8.37 -4.16
N LEU A 145 -8.32 -7.66 -3.10
CA LEU A 145 -8.18 -6.21 -3.14
C LEU A 145 -7.08 -5.80 -4.12
N VAL A 146 -5.92 -6.45 -4.05
CA VAL A 146 -4.78 -6.14 -4.92
C VAL A 146 -5.12 -6.38 -6.39
N GLU A 147 -5.78 -7.48 -6.72
CA GLU A 147 -6.21 -7.82 -8.09
C GLU A 147 -7.23 -6.79 -8.62
N ARG A 148 -8.22 -6.39 -7.80
CA ARG A 148 -9.19 -5.34 -8.18
C ARG A 148 -8.49 -4.01 -8.45
N LEU A 149 -7.62 -3.57 -7.55
CA LEU A 149 -6.87 -2.32 -7.69
C LEU A 149 -5.95 -2.35 -8.91
N ALA A 150 -5.19 -3.42 -9.09
CA ALA A 150 -4.30 -3.60 -10.23
C ALA A 150 -5.06 -3.54 -11.56
N GLY A 151 -6.21 -4.24 -11.64
CA GLY A 151 -7.07 -4.22 -12.81
C GLY A 151 -7.70 -2.86 -13.09
N TYR A 152 -8.09 -2.11 -12.04
CA TYR A 152 -8.60 -0.75 -12.19
C TYR A 152 -7.54 0.21 -12.74
N ILE A 153 -6.32 0.18 -12.20
CA ILE A 153 -5.21 1.02 -12.67
C ILE A 153 -4.91 0.72 -14.15
N GLU A 154 -4.92 -0.55 -14.54
CA GLU A 154 -4.67 -0.99 -15.92
C GLU A 154 -5.72 -0.49 -16.92
N ARG A 155 -7.00 -0.69 -16.60
CA ARG A 155 -8.10 -0.33 -17.53
C ARG A 155 -8.39 1.17 -17.54
N GLY A 156 -8.10 1.88 -16.45
CA GLY A 156 -8.72 3.18 -16.18
C GLY A 156 -10.20 3.06 -15.93
N GLY A 157 -10.81 4.12 -15.38
CA GLY A 157 -12.26 4.18 -15.28
C GLY A 157 -12.90 4.22 -16.67
N GLU A 158 -13.23 3.06 -17.24
CA GLU A 158 -14.22 3.00 -18.31
C GLU A 158 -15.58 3.39 -17.73
N ALA A 159 -16.12 4.47 -18.30
CA ALA A 159 -17.49 4.98 -18.30
C ALA A 159 -18.41 4.60 -17.12
N GLY A 160 -18.60 5.59 -16.24
CA GLY A 160 -19.82 5.80 -15.46
C GLY A 160 -20.04 7.29 -15.36
#